data_AF-A0A940K1D4-F1
#
_entry.id   AF-A0A940K1D4-F1
#
_cell.length_a   1.000
_cell.length_b   1.000
_cell.length_c   1.000
_cell.angle_alpha   90.00
_cell.angle_beta   90.00
_cell.angle_gamma   90.00
#
_symmetry.space_group_name_H-M   'P 1'
#
loop_
_entity.id
_entity.type
_entity.pdbx_description
1 polymer ?
#
loop_
_entity_poly.entity_id
_entity_poly.type
_entity_poly.pdbx_seq_one_letter_code
_entity_poly.pdbx_strand_id
1 'polypeptide(L)'
;MSVGQAWRQLGLDPCHDERAVKRAYAARLKEIDPDTDVEGFSRLRAALSIARADAQRRGAMRETIGHGEAVDVGTGASAPSNPESALEAIASPEPAPDPAKPFVDAIVRNLFPQPGQRSDPAALVGAVTALLEDPRMEQFDFAGETEEWLASTALRAIPLSDPIVVMLADRFKWEAQLDRAHPNRLLFAAAQRSNDLRCIGVLSDPDHRWHNAWQALSVPKGGRPGLPDRLRLSPSVTELISSLGYNNPSVLQQCDPETVEYWAQAVKGSASADIVPANGISWFAWLAIGWLAMTVLARVASAFGQ
;
A
#
# COMPACT_ATOMS: atom_id res chain seq x y z
N MET A 1 7.05 25.19 13.76
CA MET A 1 6.92 26.43 12.95
C MET A 1 5.44 26.68 12.69
N SER A 2 4.96 27.93 12.78
CA SER A 2 3.53 28.26 12.56
C SER A 2 3.22 28.52 11.07
N VAL A 3 1.93 28.44 10.69
CA VAL A 3 1.48 28.69 9.30
C VAL A 3 1.92 30.07 8.80
N GLY A 4 1.72 31.12 9.59
CA GLY A 4 2.14 32.49 9.22
C GLY A 4 3.66 32.70 9.19
N GLN A 5 4.45 31.84 9.85
CA GLN A 5 5.91 31.83 9.69
C GLN A 5 6.34 31.10 8.42
N ALA A 6 5.63 30.03 8.02
CA ALA A 6 5.91 29.29 6.80
C ALA A 6 5.74 30.15 5.53
N TRP A 7 4.64 30.90 5.44
CA TRP A 7 4.39 31.83 4.34
C TRP A 7 5.46 32.94 4.23
N ARG A 8 5.88 33.50 5.38
CA ARG A 8 6.96 34.49 5.43
C ARG A 8 8.32 33.92 5.02
N GLN A 9 8.63 32.68 5.41
CA GLN A 9 9.86 32.01 5.02
C GLN A 9 9.95 31.78 3.50
N LEU A 10 8.80 31.53 2.85
CA LEU A 10 8.70 31.42 1.39
C LEU A 10 8.65 32.79 0.70
N GLY A 11 8.39 33.88 1.43
CA GLY A 11 8.23 35.23 0.87
C GLY A 11 6.93 35.42 0.10
N LEU A 12 5.87 34.70 0.47
CA LEU A 12 4.55 34.77 -0.15
C LEU A 12 3.49 35.20 0.84
N ASP A 13 2.44 35.86 0.33
CA ASP A 13 1.20 36.01 1.07
C ASP A 13 0.38 34.71 1.05
N PRO A 14 -0.38 34.40 2.13
CA PRO A 14 -1.19 33.18 2.20
C PRO A 14 -2.19 33.08 1.05
N CYS A 15 -2.01 32.09 0.18
CA CYS A 15 -2.85 31.85 -0.99
C CYS A 15 -3.29 30.39 -1.11
N HIS A 16 -4.15 30.10 -2.09
CA HIS A 16 -4.66 28.76 -2.39
C HIS A 16 -4.00 28.15 -3.64
N ASP A 17 -3.07 28.88 -4.29
CA ASP A 17 -2.38 28.42 -5.49
C ASP A 17 -1.15 27.58 -5.12
N GLU A 18 -1.27 26.25 -5.20
CA GLU A 18 -0.14 25.33 -4.97
C GLU A 18 1.05 25.60 -5.90
N ARG A 19 0.82 26.11 -7.11
CA ARG A 19 1.89 26.42 -8.06
C ARG A 19 2.69 27.64 -7.64
N ALA A 20 2.04 28.64 -7.02
CA ALA A 20 2.73 29.78 -6.41
C ALA A 20 3.65 29.33 -5.28
N VAL A 21 3.14 28.46 -4.38
CA VAL A 21 3.93 27.91 -3.25
C VAL A 21 5.16 27.15 -3.74
N LYS A 22 5.01 26.28 -4.75
CA LYS A 22 6.14 25.52 -5.33
C LYS A 22 7.15 26.41 -6.05
N ARG A 23 6.71 27.46 -6.74
CA ARG A 23 7.61 28.44 -7.39
C ARG A 23 8.44 29.22 -6.38
N ALA A 24 7.83 29.68 -5.29
CA ALA A 24 8.55 30.39 -4.24
C ALA A 24 9.57 29.50 -3.53
N TYR A 25 9.22 28.23 -3.28
CA TYR A 25 10.18 27.25 -2.76
C TYR A 25 11.37 27.07 -3.71
N ALA A 26 11.13 26.91 -5.02
CA ALA A 26 12.19 26.74 -6.00
C ALA A 26 13.08 27.99 -6.14
N ALA A 27 12.53 29.19 -6.01
CA ALA A 27 13.30 30.43 -5.97
C ALA A 27 14.22 30.48 -4.73
N ARG A 28 13.69 30.12 -3.56
CA ARG A 28 14.45 30.08 -2.31
C ARG A 28 15.47 28.95 -2.25
N LEU A 29 15.18 27.82 -2.89
CA LEU A 29 16.10 26.69 -2.97
C LEU A 29 17.36 27.03 -3.77
N LYS A 30 17.26 27.91 -4.78
CA LYS A 30 18.42 28.40 -5.55
C LYS A 30 19.35 29.32 -4.74
N GLU A 31 18.85 29.89 -3.66
CA GLU A 31 19.63 30.77 -2.76
C GLU A 31 20.37 29.97 -1.68
N ILE A 32 19.95 28.73 -1.42
CA ILE A 32 20.53 27.86 -0.38
C ILE A 32 21.41 26.82 -1.06
N ASP A 33 22.70 26.86 -0.75
CA ASP A 33 23.63 25.79 -1.10
C ASP A 33 23.45 24.60 -0.11
N PRO A 34 22.91 23.46 -0.56
CA PRO A 34 22.58 22.33 0.31
C PRO A 34 23.81 21.69 0.96
N ASP A 35 25.01 21.89 0.42
CA ASP A 35 26.25 21.35 1.00
C ASP A 35 26.78 22.21 2.16
N THR A 36 26.35 23.47 2.23
CA THR A 36 26.85 24.45 3.21
C THR A 36 25.82 24.79 4.30
N ASP A 37 24.50 24.67 4.04
CA ASP A 37 23.44 25.00 5.02
C ASP A 37 22.30 23.97 5.07
N VAL A 38 22.60 22.83 5.71
CA VAL A 38 21.64 21.73 5.96
C VAL A 38 20.45 22.19 6.83
N GLU A 39 20.68 23.07 7.79
CA GLU A 39 19.60 23.58 8.65
C GLU A 39 18.69 24.56 7.90
N GLY A 40 19.25 25.40 7.02
CA GLY A 40 18.52 26.31 6.15
C GLY A 40 17.62 25.56 5.19
N PHE A 41 18.12 24.49 4.58
CA PHE A 41 17.32 23.59 3.77
C PHE A 41 16.19 22.93 4.59
N SER A 42 16.49 22.42 5.79
CA SER A 42 15.49 21.79 6.67
C SER A 42 14.37 22.76 7.07
N ARG A 43 14.71 24.02 7.38
CA ARG A 43 13.73 25.09 7.66
C ARG A 43 12.88 25.43 6.45
N LEU A 44 13.49 25.50 5.26
CA LEU A 44 12.77 25.77 4.01
C LEU A 44 11.81 24.64 3.64
N ARG A 45 12.22 23.37 3.82
CA ARG A 45 11.36 22.20 3.60
C ARG A 45 10.17 22.17 4.57
N ALA A 46 10.40 22.46 5.85
CA ALA A 46 9.32 22.59 6.83
C ALA A 46 8.33 23.71 6.46
N ALA A 47 8.79 24.77 5.82
CA ALA A 47 7.93 25.85 5.33
C ALA A 47 7.07 25.43 4.13
N LEU A 48 7.65 24.71 3.18
CA LEU A 48 6.92 24.18 2.05
C LEU A 48 5.77 23.26 2.49
N SER A 49 6.04 22.29 3.37
CA SER A 49 5.02 21.32 3.80
C SER A 49 3.85 21.99 4.52
N ILE A 50 4.13 22.94 5.42
CA ILE A 50 3.12 23.68 6.17
C ILE A 50 2.31 24.61 5.25
N ALA A 51 2.97 25.34 4.35
CA ALA A 51 2.30 26.26 3.43
C ALA A 51 1.44 25.53 2.39
N ARG A 52 1.91 24.39 1.87
CA ARG A 52 1.15 23.56 0.92
C ARG A 52 -0.11 22.98 1.56
N ALA A 53 -0.01 22.45 2.78
CA ALA A 53 -1.16 21.95 3.52
C ALA A 53 -2.19 23.06 3.84
N ASP A 54 -1.73 24.28 4.10
CA ASP A 54 -2.61 25.44 4.31
C ASP A 54 -3.29 25.90 3.00
N ALA A 55 -2.55 25.95 1.88
CA ALA A 55 -3.08 26.30 0.57
C ALA A 55 -4.17 25.32 0.11
N GLN A 56 -3.94 24.02 0.29
CA GLN A 56 -4.91 22.97 -0.03
C GLN A 56 -6.19 23.09 0.81
N ARG A 57 -6.05 23.36 2.11
CA ARG A 57 -7.20 23.56 3.01
C ARG A 57 -8.03 24.80 2.62
N ARG A 58 -7.37 25.88 2.18
CA ARG A 58 -8.02 27.10 1.68
C ARG A 58 -8.72 26.88 0.34
N GLY A 59 -8.12 26.10 -0.56
CA GLY A 59 -8.74 25.69 -1.82
C GLY A 59 -10.01 24.88 -1.59
N ALA A 60 -9.94 23.85 -0.74
CA ALA A 60 -11.08 23.01 -0.39
C ALA A 60 -12.24 23.82 0.24
N MET A 61 -11.94 24.77 1.14
CA MET A 61 -12.95 25.64 1.78
C MET A 61 -13.66 26.56 0.78
N ARG A 62 -12.96 26.98 -0.30
CA ARG A 62 -13.56 27.80 -1.36
C ARG A 62 -14.50 26.99 -2.25
N GLU A 63 -14.13 25.74 -2.53
CA GLU A 63 -14.95 24.81 -3.31
C GLU A 63 -16.24 24.41 -2.57
N THR A 64 -16.20 24.37 -1.23
CA THR A 64 -17.40 24.08 -0.42
C THR A 64 -18.37 25.27 -0.28
N ILE A 65 -17.91 26.51 -0.48
CA ILE A 65 -18.73 27.73 -0.32
C ILE A 65 -19.22 28.28 -1.68
N GLY A 66 -18.63 27.83 -2.81
CA GLY A 66 -18.81 28.40 -4.14
C GLY A 66 -19.92 27.80 -5.03
N HIS A 67 -20.99 27.21 -4.48
CA HIS A 67 -22.14 26.71 -5.27
C HIS A 67 -23.43 27.52 -5.02
N GLY A 68 -23.31 28.85 -5.09
CA GLY A 68 -24.42 29.79 -4.98
C GLY A 68 -24.34 30.91 -6.02
N GLU A 69 -25.05 30.69 -7.13
CA GLU A 69 -25.68 31.64 -8.04
C GLU A 69 -24.85 32.70 -8.82
N ALA A 70 -25.04 32.67 -10.14
CA ALA A 70 -24.50 33.61 -11.12
C ALA A 70 -25.30 34.92 -11.15
N VAL A 71 -24.63 36.05 -11.40
CA VAL A 71 -25.24 37.22 -12.05
C VAL A 71 -24.31 37.75 -13.13
N ASP A 72 -24.84 37.69 -14.35
CA ASP A 72 -24.41 38.34 -15.58
C ASP A 72 -24.77 39.83 -15.55
N VAL A 73 -23.79 40.72 -15.81
CA VAL A 73 -24.02 42.02 -16.48
C VAL A 73 -22.78 42.35 -17.31
N GLY A 74 -22.97 42.46 -18.63
CA GLY A 74 -21.91 42.67 -19.61
C GLY A 74 -21.55 44.12 -19.98
N THR A 75 -20.51 44.15 -20.82
CA THR A 75 -20.12 45.12 -21.87
C THR A 75 -19.45 46.45 -21.49
N GLY A 76 -18.23 46.63 -21.99
CA GLY A 76 -17.57 47.93 -22.16
C GLY A 76 -16.13 47.79 -22.66
N ALA A 77 -15.92 47.95 -23.97
CA ALA A 77 -14.62 47.91 -24.63
C ALA A 77 -13.72 49.10 -24.24
N SER A 78 -12.43 48.83 -23.99
CA SER A 78 -11.30 49.65 -24.46
C SER A 78 -9.97 49.01 -24.05
N ALA A 79 -9.20 48.53 -25.02
CA ALA A 79 -7.75 48.49 -24.90
C ALA A 79 -7.24 49.94 -24.97
N PRO A 80 -6.19 50.29 -24.21
CA PRO A 80 -4.87 50.23 -24.84
C PRO A 80 -3.71 49.76 -23.92
N SER A 81 -2.79 49.02 -24.55
CA SER A 81 -1.34 49.09 -24.37
C SER A 81 -0.76 48.95 -22.96
N ASN A 82 -0.65 47.71 -22.47
CA ASN A 82 0.29 47.39 -21.38
C ASN A 82 1.64 46.94 -21.97
N PRO A 83 2.80 47.46 -21.51
CA PRO A 83 4.13 47.04 -21.97
C PRO A 83 4.55 45.68 -21.36
N GLU A 84 3.59 44.77 -21.18
CA GLU A 84 3.74 43.50 -20.47
C GLU A 84 4.08 42.34 -21.42
N SER A 85 3.93 42.50 -22.74
CA SER A 85 4.34 41.51 -23.74
C SER A 85 5.86 41.42 -23.97
N ALA A 86 6.67 42.25 -23.30
CA ALA A 86 8.13 42.13 -23.36
C ALA A 86 8.72 41.24 -22.24
N LEU A 87 7.93 40.89 -21.21
CA LEU A 87 8.34 39.95 -20.15
C LEU A 87 7.90 38.50 -20.41
N GLU A 88 7.14 38.26 -21.49
CA GLU A 88 6.65 36.94 -21.89
C GLU A 88 7.69 36.09 -22.65
N ALA A 89 8.95 36.54 -22.70
CA ALA A 89 10.08 35.82 -23.30
C ALA A 89 11.18 35.43 -22.29
N ILE A 90 10.89 35.41 -20.98
CA ILE A 90 11.65 34.55 -20.07
C ILE A 90 10.89 33.23 -20.04
N ALA A 91 11.20 32.37 -21.02
CA ALA A 91 10.82 30.97 -20.99
C ALA A 91 11.13 30.45 -19.57
N SER A 92 10.07 30.16 -18.79
CA SER A 92 10.21 29.12 -17.78
C SER A 92 10.83 27.95 -18.53
N PRO A 93 12.00 27.43 -18.11
CA PRO A 93 12.53 26.25 -18.76
C PRO A 93 11.39 25.25 -18.74
N GLU A 94 10.96 24.81 -19.92
CA GLU A 94 10.08 23.65 -20.05
C GLU A 94 10.67 22.61 -19.09
N PRO A 95 9.93 22.19 -18.05
CA PRO A 95 10.49 21.32 -17.03
C PRO A 95 11.03 20.11 -17.80
N ALA A 96 12.35 19.91 -17.72
CA ALA A 96 12.99 18.79 -18.39
C ALA A 96 12.16 17.54 -18.08
N PRO A 97 11.86 16.70 -19.10
CA PRO A 97 10.97 15.57 -18.91
C PRO A 97 11.46 14.75 -17.71
N ASP A 98 10.61 14.59 -16.71
CA ASP A 98 10.94 13.83 -15.51
C ASP A 98 11.28 12.39 -15.95
N PRO A 99 12.53 11.92 -15.75
CA PRO A 99 12.96 10.62 -16.24
C PRO A 99 12.19 9.45 -15.60
N ALA A 100 11.48 9.66 -14.49
CA ALA A 100 10.61 8.65 -13.87
C ALA A 100 9.22 8.58 -14.51
N LYS A 101 8.78 9.64 -15.20
CA LYS A 101 7.46 9.72 -15.82
C LYS A 101 7.13 8.53 -16.73
N PRO A 102 8.02 8.03 -17.61
CA PRO A 102 7.70 6.85 -18.41
C PRO A 102 7.43 5.59 -17.58
N PHE A 103 8.12 5.42 -16.44
CA PHE A 103 7.90 4.29 -15.54
C PHE A 103 6.58 4.43 -14.80
N VAL A 104 6.29 5.62 -14.26
CA VAL A 104 5.01 5.94 -13.62
C VAL A 104 3.83 5.69 -14.57
N ASP A 105 3.93 6.17 -15.81
CA ASP A 105 2.89 5.97 -16.83
C ASP A 105 2.70 4.48 -17.16
N ALA A 106 3.79 3.70 -17.19
CA ALA A 106 3.73 2.26 -17.41
C ALA A 106 3.09 1.50 -16.23
N ILE A 107 3.40 1.90 -15.00
CA ILE A 107 2.81 1.33 -13.79
C ILE A 107 1.29 1.60 -13.77
N VAL A 108 0.89 2.86 -13.96
CA VAL A 108 -0.53 3.26 -13.95
C VAL A 108 -1.31 2.53 -15.04
N ARG A 109 -0.77 2.43 -16.25
CA ARG A 109 -1.42 1.73 -17.38
C ARG A 109 -1.68 0.26 -17.09
N ASN A 110 -0.78 -0.43 -16.38
CA ASN A 110 -0.95 -1.84 -16.06
C ASN A 110 -1.85 -2.08 -14.83
N LEU A 111 -1.84 -1.16 -13.86
CA LEU A 111 -2.67 -1.24 -12.65
C LEU A 111 -4.11 -0.77 -12.89
N PHE A 112 -4.31 0.16 -13.82
CA PHE A 112 -5.62 0.74 -14.16
C PHE A 112 -5.81 0.73 -15.69
N PRO A 113 -5.91 -0.46 -16.32
CA PRO A 113 -6.07 -0.57 -17.76
C PRO A 113 -7.40 0.03 -18.22
N GLN A 114 -7.39 0.68 -19.39
CA GLN A 114 -8.63 1.15 -20.02
C GLN A 114 -9.47 -0.03 -20.53
N PRO A 115 -10.79 0.14 -20.75
CA PRO A 115 -11.64 -0.92 -21.32
C PRO A 115 -11.05 -1.49 -22.61
N GLY A 116 -10.89 -2.82 -22.68
CA GLY A 116 -10.30 -3.52 -23.83
C GLY A 116 -8.77 -3.62 -23.81
N GLN A 117 -8.10 -2.92 -22.89
CA GLN A 117 -6.67 -3.07 -22.66
C GLN A 117 -6.38 -4.23 -21.71
N ARG A 118 -5.34 -5.02 -22.00
CA ARG A 118 -4.87 -6.07 -21.11
C ARG A 118 -3.72 -5.55 -20.24
N SER A 119 -3.77 -5.90 -18.96
CA SER A 119 -2.63 -5.73 -18.05
C SER A 119 -1.55 -6.77 -18.40
N ASP A 120 -0.30 -6.36 -18.33
CA ASP A 120 0.86 -7.23 -18.45
C ASP A 120 1.64 -7.23 -17.12
N PRO A 121 1.50 -8.31 -16.31
CA PRO A 121 2.19 -8.43 -15.03
C PRO A 121 3.72 -8.32 -15.14
N ALA A 122 4.32 -8.84 -16.21
CA ALA A 122 5.77 -8.80 -16.38
C ALA A 122 6.23 -7.36 -16.69
N ALA A 123 5.49 -6.64 -17.54
CA ALA A 123 5.76 -5.24 -17.81
C ALA A 123 5.54 -4.35 -16.57
N LEU A 124 4.53 -4.65 -15.75
CA LEU A 124 4.30 -3.97 -14.47
C LEU A 124 5.50 -4.15 -13.53
N VAL A 125 5.94 -5.39 -13.32
CA VAL A 125 7.10 -5.70 -12.48
C VAL A 125 8.34 -4.97 -13.01
N GLY A 126 8.61 -5.04 -14.33
CA GLY A 126 9.75 -4.35 -14.94
C GLY A 126 9.71 -2.83 -14.76
N ALA A 127 8.54 -2.20 -14.90
CA ALA A 127 8.39 -0.76 -14.70
C ALA A 127 8.60 -0.32 -13.24
N VAL A 128 8.11 -1.12 -12.28
CA VAL A 128 8.37 -0.87 -10.84
C VAL A 128 9.85 -1.04 -10.53
N THR A 129 10.48 -2.11 -10.99
CA THR A 129 11.93 -2.33 -10.78
C THR A 129 12.75 -1.17 -11.32
N ALA A 130 12.48 -0.72 -12.56
CA ALA A 130 13.18 0.41 -13.14
C ALA A 130 13.00 1.72 -12.35
N LEU A 131 11.81 1.96 -11.80
CA LEU A 131 11.58 3.10 -10.91
C LEU A 131 12.37 3.00 -9.60
N LEU A 132 12.46 1.79 -9.03
CA LEU A 132 13.21 1.54 -7.78
C LEU A 132 14.74 1.61 -7.96
N GLU A 133 15.22 1.44 -9.19
CA GLU A 133 16.62 1.58 -9.60
C GLU A 133 16.99 3.02 -10.02
N ASP A 134 16.02 3.94 -10.08
CA ASP A 134 16.28 5.36 -10.36
C ASP A 134 17.24 5.93 -9.28
N PRO A 135 18.35 6.60 -9.65
CA PRO A 135 19.31 7.16 -8.68
C PRO A 135 18.68 8.10 -7.66
N ARG A 136 17.55 8.73 -8.00
CA ARG A 136 16.82 9.61 -7.07
C ARG A 136 16.20 8.84 -5.89
N MET A 137 16.07 7.52 -5.95
CA MET A 137 15.67 6.69 -4.80
C MET A 137 16.66 6.75 -3.64
N GLU A 138 17.88 7.27 -3.83
CA GLU A 138 18.81 7.58 -2.74
C GLU A 138 18.41 8.86 -1.98
N GLN A 139 17.62 9.74 -2.62
CA GLN A 139 17.12 10.97 -2.01
C GLN A 139 15.91 10.62 -1.13
N PHE A 140 16.02 10.92 0.16
CA PHE A 140 15.00 10.56 1.15
C PHE A 140 13.58 11.05 0.79
N ASP A 141 13.44 12.26 0.25
CA ASP A 141 12.12 12.79 -0.15
C ASP A 141 11.52 12.03 -1.31
N PHE A 142 12.30 11.83 -2.37
CA PHE A 142 11.83 11.12 -3.55
C PHE A 142 11.48 9.68 -3.21
N ALA A 143 12.31 9.01 -2.40
CA ALA A 143 12.05 7.65 -1.94
C ALA A 143 10.76 7.57 -1.10
N GLY A 144 10.56 8.50 -0.16
CA GLY A 144 9.36 8.54 0.69
C GLY A 144 8.08 8.85 -0.08
N GLU A 145 8.11 9.84 -0.99
CA GLU A 145 6.97 10.16 -1.87
C GLU A 145 6.65 8.97 -2.80
N THR A 146 7.68 8.31 -3.33
CA THR A 146 7.52 7.13 -4.19
C THR A 146 6.96 5.94 -3.41
N GLU A 147 7.42 5.70 -2.18
CA GLU A 147 6.89 4.63 -1.31
C GLU A 147 5.39 4.83 -1.03
N GLU A 148 5.00 6.03 -0.58
CA GLU A 148 3.61 6.34 -0.27
C GLU A 148 2.71 6.27 -1.51
N TRP A 149 3.21 6.78 -2.65
CA TRP A 149 2.52 6.67 -3.92
C TRP A 149 2.37 5.22 -4.38
N LEU A 150 3.42 4.39 -4.33
CA LEU A 150 3.35 2.98 -4.71
C LEU A 150 2.42 2.19 -3.80
N ALA A 151 2.49 2.40 -2.48
CA ALA A 151 1.62 1.73 -1.50
C ALA A 151 0.14 2.05 -1.76
N SER A 152 -0.21 3.34 -1.89
CA SER A 152 -1.57 3.78 -2.17
C SER A 152 -2.07 3.33 -3.55
N THR A 153 -1.20 3.37 -4.56
CA THR A 153 -1.54 2.94 -5.92
C THR A 153 -1.77 1.44 -5.99
N ALA A 154 -0.90 0.64 -5.38
CA ALA A 154 -1.04 -0.81 -5.33
C ALA A 154 -2.33 -1.23 -4.61
N LEU A 155 -2.60 -0.70 -3.41
CA LEU A 155 -3.79 -1.09 -2.65
C LEU A 155 -5.11 -0.81 -3.38
N ARG A 156 -5.18 0.26 -4.19
CA ARG A 156 -6.37 0.57 -5.01
C ARG A 156 -6.52 -0.32 -6.24
N ALA A 157 -5.44 -0.97 -6.67
CA ALA A 157 -5.40 -1.78 -7.88
C ALA A 157 -5.49 -3.28 -7.60
N ILE A 158 -5.78 -3.70 -6.37
CA ILE A 158 -5.98 -5.12 -6.04
C ILE A 158 -7.14 -5.69 -6.90
N PRO A 159 -6.96 -6.84 -7.56
CA PRO A 159 -5.82 -7.77 -7.48
C PRO A 159 -4.71 -7.56 -8.51
N LEU A 160 -4.84 -6.63 -9.45
CA LEU A 160 -3.84 -6.39 -10.51
C LEU A 160 -2.45 -6.02 -9.96
N SER A 161 -2.38 -5.45 -8.76
CA SER A 161 -1.12 -5.13 -8.08
C SER A 161 -0.41 -6.31 -7.42
N ASP A 162 -1.05 -7.46 -7.25
CA ASP A 162 -0.50 -8.59 -6.47
C ASP A 162 0.94 -9.01 -6.88
N PRO A 163 1.32 -9.01 -8.18
CA PRO A 163 2.69 -9.35 -8.59
C PRO A 163 3.80 -8.45 -8.03
N ILE A 164 3.47 -7.22 -7.62
CA ILE A 164 4.47 -6.24 -7.13
C ILE A 164 4.41 -6.01 -5.62
N VAL A 165 3.32 -6.37 -4.93
CA VAL A 165 3.13 -6.02 -3.51
C VAL A 165 4.22 -6.64 -2.63
N VAL A 166 4.56 -7.92 -2.84
CA VAL A 166 5.60 -8.61 -2.05
C VAL A 166 6.97 -7.97 -2.27
N MET A 167 7.31 -7.65 -3.52
CA MET A 167 8.56 -6.95 -3.88
C MET A 167 8.67 -5.59 -3.19
N LEU A 168 7.59 -4.81 -3.21
CA LEU A 168 7.55 -3.49 -2.58
C LEU A 168 7.70 -3.59 -1.06
N ALA A 169 6.99 -4.53 -0.44
CA ALA A 169 7.10 -4.80 1.00
C ALA A 169 8.56 -5.15 1.38
N ASP A 170 9.20 -6.04 0.62
CA ASP A 170 10.60 -6.43 0.83
C ASP A 170 11.58 -5.26 0.66
N ARG A 171 11.33 -4.38 -0.33
CA ARG A 171 12.18 -3.21 -0.65
C ARG A 171 12.09 -2.12 0.41
N PHE A 172 10.88 -1.82 0.88
CA PHE A 172 10.59 -0.74 1.82
C PHE A 172 10.45 -1.21 3.27
N LYS A 173 10.55 -2.52 3.52
CA LYS A 173 10.45 -3.15 4.86
C LYS A 173 9.11 -2.87 5.54
N TRP A 174 8.02 -3.02 4.79
CA TRP A 174 6.66 -2.77 5.30
C TRP A 174 6.25 -3.73 6.42
N GLU A 175 6.81 -4.93 6.51
CA GLU A 175 6.52 -5.90 7.58
C GLU A 175 6.78 -5.32 8.96
N ALA A 176 7.72 -4.38 9.09
CA ALA A 176 7.98 -3.65 10.34
C ALA A 176 6.78 -2.82 10.82
N GLN A 177 5.74 -2.62 10.00
CA GLN A 177 4.49 -1.96 10.40
C GLN A 177 3.57 -2.89 11.20
N LEU A 178 3.66 -4.20 11.03
CA LEU A 178 2.76 -5.15 11.70
C LEU A 178 2.99 -5.18 13.22
N ASP A 179 4.23 -4.97 13.65
CA ASP A 179 4.63 -5.00 15.06
C ASP A 179 4.64 -3.61 15.73
N ARG A 180 4.34 -2.53 14.98
CA ARG A 180 4.36 -1.17 15.53
C ARG A 180 3.14 -0.92 16.40
N ALA A 181 3.36 -0.26 17.55
CA ALA A 181 2.27 0.19 18.41
C ALA A 181 1.33 1.20 17.73
N HIS A 182 1.86 2.04 16.84
CA HIS A 182 1.11 3.05 16.09
C HIS A 182 1.51 2.98 14.62
N PRO A 183 1.01 1.99 13.87
CA PRO A 183 1.43 1.78 12.50
C PRO A 183 0.84 2.83 11.57
N ASN A 184 1.57 3.17 10.51
CA ASN A 184 0.96 3.93 9.42
C ASN A 184 -0.09 3.03 8.76
N ARG A 185 -1.37 3.44 8.77
CA ARG A 185 -2.48 2.61 8.28
C ARG A 185 -2.33 2.18 6.83
N LEU A 186 -1.80 3.05 5.97
CA LEU A 186 -1.58 2.74 4.56
C LEU A 186 -0.54 1.63 4.42
N LEU A 187 0.61 1.81 5.05
CA LEU A 187 1.71 0.85 4.98
C LEU A 187 1.38 -0.44 5.73
N PHE A 188 0.59 -0.37 6.80
CA PHE A 188 0.04 -1.55 7.49
C PHE A 188 -0.84 -2.37 6.57
N ALA A 189 -1.78 -1.75 5.85
CA ALA A 189 -2.63 -2.46 4.90
C ALA A 189 -1.81 -3.10 3.77
N ALA A 190 -0.79 -2.40 3.27
CA ALA A 190 0.12 -2.92 2.27
C ALA A 190 0.98 -4.10 2.80
N ALA A 191 1.48 -3.99 4.03
CA ALA A 191 2.19 -5.06 4.73
C ALA A 191 1.29 -6.29 4.95
N GLN A 192 0.05 -6.07 5.38
CA GLN A 192 -0.93 -7.14 5.57
C GLN A 192 -1.23 -7.85 4.24
N ARG A 193 -1.41 -7.09 3.15
CA ARG A 193 -1.60 -7.68 1.82
C ARG A 193 -0.39 -8.50 1.37
N SER A 194 0.84 -8.04 1.64
CA SER A 194 2.06 -8.81 1.37
C SER A 194 2.07 -10.14 2.14
N ASN A 195 1.75 -10.09 3.44
CA ASN A 195 1.68 -11.31 4.27
C ASN A 195 0.60 -12.28 3.77
N ASP A 196 -0.57 -11.77 3.37
CA ASP A 196 -1.63 -12.58 2.76
C ASP A 196 -1.15 -13.28 1.49
N LEU A 197 -0.48 -12.56 0.59
CA LEU A 197 0.04 -13.13 -0.66
C LEU A 197 1.11 -14.19 -0.41
N ARG A 198 1.99 -13.99 0.57
CA ARG A 198 2.97 -15.03 0.97
C ARG A 198 2.27 -16.27 1.52
N CYS A 199 1.28 -16.08 2.39
CA CYS A 199 0.48 -17.17 2.94
C CYS A 199 -0.24 -17.95 1.83
N ILE A 200 -0.92 -17.25 0.92
CA ILE A 200 -1.59 -17.85 -0.23
C ILE A 200 -0.59 -18.59 -1.12
N GLY A 201 0.60 -18.03 -1.36
CA GLY A 201 1.67 -18.69 -2.11
C GLY A 201 2.08 -20.02 -1.51
N VAL A 202 2.33 -20.06 -0.19
CA VAL A 202 2.66 -21.31 0.54
C VAL A 202 1.51 -22.32 0.48
N LEU A 203 0.27 -21.87 0.62
CA LEU A 203 -0.90 -22.75 0.55
C LEU A 203 -1.18 -23.28 -0.87
N SER A 204 -0.74 -22.53 -1.89
CA SER A 204 -0.92 -22.89 -3.30
C SER A 204 0.15 -23.86 -3.80
N ASP A 205 1.24 -24.06 -3.07
CA ASP A 205 2.29 -25.04 -3.39
C ASP A 205 1.71 -26.48 -3.34
N PRO A 206 1.82 -27.27 -4.44
CA PRO A 206 1.33 -28.66 -4.48
C PRO A 206 1.90 -29.59 -3.41
N ASP A 207 3.13 -29.34 -2.95
CA ASP A 207 3.81 -30.17 -1.95
C ASP A 207 3.42 -29.79 -0.51
N HIS A 208 2.68 -28.69 -0.32
CA HIS A 208 2.26 -28.24 0.99
C HIS A 208 1.14 -29.12 1.57
N ARG A 209 1.24 -29.50 2.84
CA ARG A 209 0.27 -30.38 3.53
C ARG A 209 -1.18 -29.90 3.47
N TRP A 210 -1.38 -28.58 3.38
CA TRP A 210 -2.70 -27.95 3.32
C TRP A 210 -3.13 -27.59 1.90
N HIS A 211 -2.39 -27.97 0.85
CA HIS A 211 -2.72 -27.65 -0.55
C HIS A 211 -4.13 -28.10 -0.93
N ASN A 212 -4.47 -29.37 -0.70
CA ASN A 212 -5.79 -29.91 -1.03
C ASN A 212 -6.92 -29.24 -0.22
N ALA A 213 -6.64 -28.89 1.03
CA ALA A 213 -7.59 -28.18 1.88
C ALA A 213 -7.81 -26.73 1.40
N TRP A 214 -6.72 -26.06 0.98
CA TRP A 214 -6.77 -24.73 0.40
C TRP A 214 -7.53 -24.71 -0.94
N GLN A 215 -7.29 -25.67 -1.82
CA GLN A 215 -8.06 -25.83 -3.07
C GLN A 215 -9.56 -25.99 -2.78
N ALA A 216 -9.90 -26.84 -1.81
CA ALA A 216 -11.30 -27.07 -1.40
C ALA A 216 -11.97 -25.84 -0.75
N LEU A 217 -11.18 -24.98 -0.08
CA LEU A 217 -11.65 -23.73 0.52
C LEU A 217 -11.75 -22.58 -0.50
N SER A 218 -10.90 -22.60 -1.54
CA SER A 218 -10.81 -21.54 -2.55
C SER A 218 -11.85 -21.66 -3.67
N VAL A 219 -12.49 -22.82 -3.83
CA VAL A 219 -13.54 -23.04 -4.83
C VAL A 219 -14.88 -22.50 -4.29
N PRO A 220 -15.49 -21.47 -4.91
CA PRO A 220 -16.81 -21.01 -4.51
C PRO A 220 -17.87 -22.07 -4.79
N LYS A 221 -19.00 -21.97 -4.08
CA LYS A 221 -20.17 -22.88 -3.98
C LYS A 221 -20.55 -23.78 -5.16
N GLY A 222 -20.21 -23.42 -6.40
CA GLY A 222 -20.51 -24.20 -7.61
C GLY A 222 -19.66 -25.46 -7.81
N GLY A 223 -18.59 -25.66 -7.02
CA GLY A 223 -17.68 -26.82 -7.12
C GLY A 223 -17.62 -27.68 -5.86
N ARG A 224 -18.73 -27.83 -5.13
CA ARG A 224 -18.76 -28.63 -3.89
C ARG A 224 -18.29 -30.07 -4.16
N PRO A 225 -17.28 -30.57 -3.44
CA PRO A 225 -16.88 -31.96 -3.55
C PRO A 225 -18.04 -32.89 -3.18
N GLY A 226 -18.12 -34.04 -3.86
CA GLY A 226 -19.08 -35.08 -3.50
C GLY A 226 -18.92 -35.50 -2.04
N LEU A 227 -19.96 -36.13 -1.48
CA LEU A 227 -19.96 -36.69 -0.11
C LEU A 227 -18.66 -37.41 0.31
N PRO A 228 -18.05 -38.31 -0.49
CA PRO A 228 -16.81 -38.99 -0.09
C PRO A 228 -15.62 -38.03 0.04
N ASP A 229 -15.44 -37.10 -0.91
CA ASP A 229 -14.37 -36.11 -0.88
C ASP A 229 -14.55 -35.11 0.27
N ARG A 230 -15.82 -34.76 0.58
CA ARG A 230 -16.16 -33.94 1.75
C ARG A 230 -15.68 -34.60 3.04
N LEU A 231 -16.02 -35.87 3.27
CA LEU A 231 -15.64 -36.58 4.50
C LEU A 231 -14.12 -36.70 4.62
N ARG A 232 -13.42 -36.99 3.52
CA ARG A 232 -11.95 -37.09 3.49
C ARG A 232 -11.25 -35.77 3.83
N LEU A 233 -11.73 -34.66 3.28
CA LEU A 233 -11.05 -33.36 3.39
C LEU A 233 -11.48 -32.55 4.62
N SER A 234 -12.64 -32.85 5.22
CA SER A 234 -13.20 -32.06 6.34
C SER A 234 -12.23 -31.84 7.51
N PRO A 235 -11.48 -32.84 8.01
CA PRO A 235 -10.55 -32.62 9.11
C PRO A 235 -9.45 -31.61 8.75
N SER A 236 -8.83 -31.76 7.58
CA SER A 236 -7.76 -30.88 7.12
C SER A 236 -8.24 -29.46 6.79
N VAL A 237 -9.43 -29.32 6.20
CA VAL A 237 -10.01 -27.99 5.93
C VAL A 237 -10.36 -27.27 7.22
N THR A 238 -10.86 -27.98 8.23
CA THR A 238 -11.20 -27.39 9.53
C THR A 238 -9.96 -26.96 10.31
N GLU A 239 -8.92 -27.79 10.29
CA GLU A 239 -7.62 -27.45 10.86
C GLU A 239 -7.03 -26.22 10.16
N LEU A 240 -7.14 -26.14 8.84
CA LEU A 240 -6.72 -24.97 8.06
C LEU A 240 -7.52 -23.72 8.45
N ILE A 241 -8.85 -23.79 8.53
CA ILE A 241 -9.70 -22.65 8.93
C ILE A 241 -9.30 -22.17 10.33
N SER A 242 -9.06 -23.09 11.27
CA SER A 242 -8.64 -22.75 12.63
C SER A 242 -7.26 -22.10 12.66
N SER A 243 -6.31 -22.66 11.91
CA SER A 243 -4.95 -22.13 11.75
C SER A 243 -4.95 -20.73 11.12
N LEU A 244 -5.75 -20.52 10.06
CA LEU A 244 -5.89 -19.22 9.41
C LEU A 244 -6.57 -18.19 10.31
N GLY A 245 -7.62 -18.57 11.03
CA GLY A 245 -8.30 -17.67 11.97
C GLY A 245 -7.37 -17.11 13.04
N TYR A 246 -6.37 -17.89 13.47
CA TYR A 246 -5.39 -17.45 14.47
C TYR A 246 -4.19 -16.72 13.86
N ASN A 247 -3.62 -17.25 12.77
CA ASN A 247 -2.34 -16.75 12.25
C ASN A 247 -2.50 -15.73 11.11
N ASN A 248 -3.52 -15.86 10.26
CA ASN A 248 -3.72 -15.04 9.05
C ASN A 248 -5.22 -14.79 8.80
N PRO A 249 -5.90 -14.05 9.70
CA PRO A 249 -7.36 -13.90 9.65
C PRO A 249 -7.85 -13.16 8.39
N SER A 250 -7.02 -12.26 7.84
CA SER A 250 -7.28 -11.53 6.59
C SER A 250 -7.39 -12.45 5.36
N VAL A 251 -6.60 -13.54 5.30
CA VAL A 251 -6.71 -14.53 4.21
C VAL A 251 -8.06 -15.24 4.28
N LEU A 252 -8.50 -15.61 5.50
CA LEU A 252 -9.81 -16.25 5.69
C LEU A 252 -10.97 -15.32 5.33
N GLN A 253 -10.84 -14.02 5.60
CA GLN A 253 -11.84 -13.00 5.23
C GLN A 253 -11.98 -12.80 3.71
N GLN A 254 -10.99 -13.19 2.92
CA GLN A 254 -11.03 -13.13 1.45
C GLN A 254 -11.74 -14.34 0.83
N CYS A 255 -11.88 -15.44 1.55
CA CYS A 255 -12.61 -16.63 1.09
C CYS A 255 -14.13 -16.38 1.07
N ASP A 256 -14.86 -17.13 0.23
CA ASP A 256 -16.33 -17.09 0.20
C ASP A 256 -16.89 -17.49 1.58
N PRO A 257 -17.64 -16.61 2.27
CA PRO A 257 -18.11 -16.87 3.64
C PRO A 257 -18.93 -18.14 3.77
N GLU A 258 -19.73 -18.46 2.74
CA GLU A 258 -20.57 -19.66 2.76
C GLU A 258 -19.78 -20.95 2.51
N THR A 259 -18.71 -20.91 1.70
CA THR A 259 -17.76 -22.03 1.61
C THR A 259 -17.07 -22.27 2.95
N VAL A 260 -16.61 -21.21 3.63
CA VAL A 260 -16.00 -21.32 4.97
C VAL A 260 -16.99 -21.96 5.96
N GLU A 261 -18.23 -21.47 5.98
CA GLU A 261 -19.25 -21.96 6.90
C GLU A 261 -19.64 -23.42 6.60
N TYR A 262 -19.76 -23.79 5.33
CA TYR A 262 -20.05 -25.16 4.89
C TYR A 262 -19.02 -26.17 5.44
N TRP A 263 -17.74 -25.84 5.36
CA TRP A 263 -16.66 -26.69 5.87
C TRP A 263 -16.61 -26.68 7.41
N ALA A 264 -16.84 -25.53 8.05
CA ALA A 264 -16.90 -25.43 9.50
C ALA A 264 -18.06 -26.25 10.12
N GLN A 265 -19.20 -26.36 9.43
CA GLN A 265 -20.35 -27.15 9.87
C GLN A 265 -20.15 -28.67 9.71
N ALA A 266 -19.31 -29.11 8.77
CA ALA A 266 -19.07 -30.54 8.52
C ALA A 266 -18.54 -31.29 9.76
N VAL A 267 -17.78 -30.61 10.61
CA VAL A 267 -17.21 -31.15 11.86
C VAL A 267 -18.27 -31.36 12.93
N LYS A 268 -19.26 -30.45 13.01
CA LYS A 268 -20.38 -30.59 13.95
C LYS A 268 -21.27 -31.79 13.58
N GLY A 269 -21.39 -32.08 12.28
CA GLY A 269 -22.15 -33.23 11.78
C GLY A 269 -21.43 -34.59 11.88
N SER A 270 -20.10 -34.63 11.76
CA SER A 270 -19.34 -35.89 11.91
C SER A 270 -19.26 -36.37 13.36
N ALA A 271 -19.32 -35.45 14.33
CA ALA A 271 -19.39 -35.79 15.75
C ALA A 271 -20.74 -36.41 16.16
N SER A 272 -21.78 -36.29 15.33
CA SER A 272 -23.10 -36.94 15.53
C SER A 272 -23.25 -38.26 14.76
N ALA A 273 -22.26 -38.67 13.98
CA ALA A 273 -22.25 -39.94 13.26
C ALA A 273 -21.13 -40.83 13.84
N ASP A 274 -21.40 -41.42 15.00
CA ASP A 274 -20.56 -42.46 15.60
C ASP A 274 -20.38 -43.64 14.64
N ILE A 275 -19.23 -43.65 13.95
CA ILE A 275 -18.56 -44.89 13.55
C ILE A 275 -17.14 -44.75 14.07
N VAL A 276 -16.91 -45.33 15.25
CA VAL A 276 -15.59 -45.63 15.78
C VAL A 276 -15.02 -46.81 14.98
N PRO A 277 -13.88 -46.70 14.27
CA PRO A 277 -12.99 -47.82 14.14
C PRO A 277 -11.98 -47.77 15.29
N ALA A 278 -11.99 -48.84 16.07
CA ALA A 278 -10.99 -49.13 17.07
C ALA A 278 -9.59 -49.05 16.43
N ASN A 279 -8.79 -48.08 16.85
CA ASN A 279 -7.34 -48.13 17.02
C ASN A 279 -6.88 -46.74 17.47
N GLY A 280 -6.99 -46.52 18.78
CA GLY A 280 -6.47 -45.33 19.43
C GLY A 280 -4.95 -45.24 19.33
N ILE A 281 -4.46 -44.03 19.10
CA ILE A 281 -3.47 -43.31 19.94
C ILE A 281 -3.39 -41.87 19.38
N SER A 282 -3.77 -40.91 20.23
CA SER A 282 -3.69 -39.47 19.96
C SER A 282 -2.23 -39.01 19.95
N TRP A 283 -1.66 -38.75 18.77
CA TRP A 283 -0.33 -38.15 18.61
C TRP A 283 -0.30 -36.65 18.98
N PHE A 284 -1.47 -36.02 19.14
CA PHE A 284 -1.62 -34.59 19.42
C PHE A 284 -1.19 -34.15 20.83
N ALA A 285 -0.91 -35.09 21.75
CA ALA A 285 -0.40 -34.74 23.07
C ALA A 285 1.10 -34.38 23.12
N TRP A 286 1.90 -34.74 22.09
CA TRP A 286 3.36 -34.60 22.16
C TRP A 286 3.96 -33.42 21.37
N LEU A 287 3.27 -32.84 20.39
CA LEU A 287 3.84 -31.75 19.57
C LEU A 287 3.64 -30.35 20.14
N ALA A 288 2.64 -30.13 21.01
CA ALA A 288 2.52 -28.90 21.77
C ALA A 288 3.60 -28.79 22.87
N ILE A 289 4.10 -29.91 23.39
CA ILE A 289 5.18 -29.95 24.38
C ILE A 289 6.55 -29.77 23.71
N GLY A 290 6.74 -30.27 22.48
CA GLY A 290 8.01 -30.16 21.76
C GLY A 290 8.35 -28.75 21.23
N TRP A 291 7.36 -27.97 20.82
CA TRP A 291 7.62 -26.64 20.22
C TRP A 291 7.72 -25.50 21.27
N LEU A 292 7.03 -25.66 22.40
CA LEU A 292 7.13 -24.72 23.53
C LEU A 292 8.40 -24.95 24.37
N ALA A 293 8.97 -26.16 24.39
CA ALA A 293 10.27 -26.42 25.02
C ALA A 293 11.46 -25.86 24.23
N MET A 294 11.40 -25.84 22.88
CA MET A 294 12.49 -25.30 22.05
C MET A 294 12.55 -23.77 22.01
N THR A 295 11.42 -23.07 22.16
CA THR A 295 11.39 -21.59 22.17
C THR A 295 11.81 -20.99 23.51
N VAL A 296 11.67 -21.74 24.63
CA VAL A 296 12.11 -21.31 25.96
C VAL A 296 13.61 -21.57 26.19
N LEU A 297 14.18 -22.67 25.66
CA LEU A 297 15.63 -22.93 25.77
C LEU A 297 16.50 -22.04 24.86
N ALA A 298 15.98 -21.63 23.70
CA ALA A 298 16.69 -20.71 22.79
C ALA A 298 16.77 -19.26 23.31
N ARG A 299 15.87 -18.84 24.21
CA ARG A 299 15.89 -17.49 24.81
C ARG A 299 16.70 -17.38 26.10
N VAL A 300 17.05 -18.50 26.74
CA VAL A 300 17.95 -18.51 27.91
C VAL A 300 19.42 -18.62 27.49
N ALA A 301 19.72 -19.25 26.34
CA ALA A 301 21.09 -19.39 25.84
C ALA A 301 21.69 -18.10 25.23
N SER A 302 20.88 -17.14 24.78
CA SER A 302 21.37 -15.84 24.28
C SER A 302 21.54 -14.76 25.35
N ALA A 303 21.16 -15.05 26.60
CA ALA A 303 21.33 -14.13 27.75
C ALA A 303 22.62 -14.39 28.55
N PHE A 304 23.41 -15.43 28.21
CA PHE A 304 24.65 -15.80 28.90
C PHE A 304 25.90 -15.78 28.01
N GLY A 305 25.83 -15.17 26.82
CA GLY A 305 26.98 -14.95 25.93
C GLY A 305 27.40 -13.48 25.90
N GLN A 306 27.87 -12.96 27.04
CA GLN A 306 28.91 -11.93 27.06
C GLN A 306 30.27 -12.61 27.17
#